data_AF-A0A3A9BI42-F1
#
_entry.id   AF-A0A3A9BI42-F1
#
_cell.length_a   1.000
_cell.length_b   1.000
_cell.length_c   1.000
_cell.angle_alpha   90.00
_cell.angle_beta   90.00
_cell.angle_gamma   90.00
#
_symmetry.space_group_name_H-M   'P 1'
#
loop_
_entity.id
_entity.type
_entity.pdbx_description
1 polymer ?
#
loop_
_entity_poly.entity_id
_entity_poly.type
_entity_poly.pdbx_seq_one_letter_code
_entity_poly.pdbx_strand_id
1 'polypeptide(L)'
;MSMQSQKKNMKTIHGLVSQNLGYIFGERESGPNGAKKQFHTKSAAFLRALGRDLGFQDVKVTNNYGGIAVSGEITLMGMWREGNGLYLQLSQSAMGWQSFLYRQISHMKDYTGGRNRWLPADMFASGEYAELVDILLALRKPSREEAEYAA
;
A
#
# COMPACT_ATOMS: atom_id res chain seq x y z
N MET A 1 -8.41 -0.17 14.37
CA MET A 1 -8.29 -1.58 13.92
C MET A 1 -7.19 -2.21 14.75
N SER A 2 -7.32 -3.46 15.20
CA SER A 2 -6.27 -4.07 16.03
C SER A 2 -5.07 -4.51 15.19
N MET A 3 -3.89 -4.61 15.81
CA MET A 3 -2.68 -5.14 15.18
C MET A 3 -2.91 -6.56 14.61
N GLN A 4 -3.66 -7.41 15.32
CA GLN A 4 -4.02 -8.75 14.83
C GLN A 4 -4.87 -8.71 13.55
N SER A 5 -5.78 -7.74 13.43
CA SER A 5 -6.56 -7.55 12.20
C SER A 5 -5.67 -7.12 11.03
N GLN A 6 -4.65 -6.30 11.27
CA GLN A 6 -3.71 -5.87 10.22
C GLN A 6 -2.86 -7.04 9.72
N LYS A 7 -2.33 -7.85 10.64
CA LYS A 7 -1.60 -9.08 10.29
C LYS A 7 -2.45 -10.02 9.43
N LYS A 8 -3.71 -10.24 9.81
CA LYS A 8 -4.65 -11.06 9.03
C LYS A 8 -4.92 -10.47 7.64
N ASN A 9 -5.06 -9.14 7.55
CA ASN A 9 -5.25 -8.47 6.26
C ASN A 9 -4.02 -8.63 5.37
N MET A 10 -2.79 -8.52 5.88
CA MET A 10 -1.56 -8.75 5.10
C MET A 10 -1.54 -10.13 4.47
N LYS A 11 -1.80 -11.17 5.27
CA LYS A 11 -1.86 -12.57 4.78
C LYS A 11 -2.95 -12.76 3.73
N THR A 12 -4.11 -12.14 3.94
CA THR A 12 -5.22 -12.17 2.98
C THR A 12 -4.84 -11.49 1.68
N ILE A 13 -4.21 -10.33 1.74
CA ILE A 13 -3.74 -9.57 0.57
C ILE A 13 -2.70 -10.40 -0.19
N HIS A 14 -1.71 -10.97 0.49
CA HIS A 14 -0.72 -11.87 -0.11
C HIS A 14 -1.38 -13.04 -0.85
N GLY A 15 -2.31 -13.73 -0.20
CA GLY A 15 -3.04 -14.85 -0.80
C GLY A 15 -3.82 -14.44 -2.06
N LEU A 16 -4.41 -13.24 -2.06
CA LEU A 16 -5.12 -12.71 -3.23
C LEU A 16 -4.16 -12.34 -4.37
N VAL A 17 -3.05 -11.66 -4.09
CA VAL A 17 -2.07 -11.29 -5.13
C VAL A 17 -1.19 -12.46 -5.58
N SER A 18 -1.30 -13.62 -4.93
CA SER A 18 -0.67 -14.87 -5.39
C SER A 18 -1.52 -15.62 -6.42
N GLN A 19 -2.78 -15.23 -6.60
CA GLN A 19 -3.72 -15.81 -7.57
C GLN A 19 -3.76 -14.95 -8.83
N ASN A 20 -4.17 -15.51 -9.97
CA ASN A 20 -4.40 -14.70 -11.17
C ASN A 20 -5.62 -13.79 -10.97
N LEU A 21 -5.38 -12.50 -10.73
CA LEU A 21 -6.45 -11.50 -10.52
C LEU A 21 -7.05 -10.97 -11.84
N GLY A 22 -6.45 -11.29 -12.99
CA GLY A 22 -6.96 -10.91 -14.32
C GLY A 22 -7.95 -11.93 -14.91
N TYR A 23 -7.91 -13.19 -14.47
CA TYR A 23 -8.73 -14.25 -15.06
C TYR A 23 -9.99 -14.52 -14.24
N ILE A 24 -11.15 -14.30 -14.85
CA ILE A 24 -12.47 -14.50 -14.24
C ILE A 24 -13.35 -15.24 -15.24
N PHE A 25 -13.80 -16.45 -14.89
CA PHE A 25 -14.76 -17.22 -15.68
C PHE A 25 -16.15 -16.56 -15.59
N GLY A 26 -16.62 -15.93 -16.67
CA GLY A 26 -18.04 -15.59 -16.85
C GLY A 26 -18.58 -14.34 -16.14
N GLU A 27 -17.75 -13.54 -15.48
CA GLU A 27 -18.13 -12.21 -14.94
C GLU A 27 -17.64 -11.08 -15.85
N ARG A 28 -18.10 -9.84 -15.60
CA ARG A 28 -17.64 -8.65 -16.36
C ARG A 28 -16.11 -8.57 -16.31
N GLU A 29 -15.43 -8.62 -17.44
CA GLU A 29 -13.95 -8.72 -17.44
C GLU A 29 -13.28 -7.39 -17.01
N SER A 30 -13.99 -6.27 -17.14
CA SER A 30 -13.56 -4.93 -16.71
C SER A 30 -14.21 -4.52 -15.37
N GLY A 31 -13.38 -4.06 -14.42
CA GLY A 31 -13.83 -3.54 -13.12
C GLY A 31 -13.64 -4.51 -11.93
N PRO A 32 -14.20 -4.18 -10.76
CA PRO A 32 -14.00 -4.96 -9.53
C PRO A 32 -14.88 -6.22 -9.49
N ASN A 33 -14.34 -7.36 -9.93
CA ASN A 33 -15.04 -8.66 -9.96
C ASN A 33 -14.23 -9.79 -9.28
N GLY A 34 -14.89 -10.87 -8.86
CA GLY A 34 -14.26 -12.00 -8.17
C GLY A 34 -13.15 -11.66 -7.13
N ALA A 35 -11.99 -12.30 -7.26
CA ALA A 35 -10.82 -12.09 -6.39
C ALA A 35 -10.24 -10.67 -6.48
N LYS A 36 -10.35 -10.02 -7.65
CA LYS A 36 -9.91 -8.64 -7.87
C LYS A 36 -10.70 -7.65 -7.01
N LYS A 37 -12.03 -7.80 -6.93
CA LYS A 37 -12.87 -7.01 -6.01
C LYS A 37 -12.43 -7.17 -4.56
N GLN A 38 -12.15 -8.41 -4.15
CA GLN A 38 -11.71 -8.70 -2.79
C GLN A 38 -10.35 -8.06 -2.50
N PHE A 39 -9.40 -8.16 -3.44
CA PHE A 39 -8.10 -7.51 -3.34
C PHE A 39 -8.23 -6.01 -3.11
N HIS A 40 -8.94 -5.28 -3.97
CA HIS A 40 -9.11 -3.84 -3.81
C HIS A 40 -9.85 -3.46 -2.53
N THR A 41 -10.87 -4.23 -2.14
CA THR A 41 -11.64 -3.94 -0.92
C THR A 41 -10.80 -4.13 0.34
N LYS A 42 -10.10 -5.27 0.44
CA LYS A 42 -9.25 -5.60 1.60
C LYS A 42 -8.03 -4.68 1.69
N SER A 43 -7.36 -4.45 0.57
CA SER A 43 -6.24 -3.52 0.49
C SER A 43 -6.66 -2.09 0.83
N ALA A 44 -7.84 -1.62 0.41
CA ALA A 44 -8.30 -0.27 0.75
C ALA A 44 -8.56 -0.11 2.25
N ALA A 45 -9.16 -1.12 2.88
CA ALA A 45 -9.36 -1.11 4.33
C ALA A 45 -8.03 -1.15 5.09
N PHE A 46 -7.11 -2.01 4.65
CA PHE A 46 -5.75 -2.12 5.18
C PHE A 46 -5.01 -0.78 5.10
N LEU A 47 -4.90 -0.19 3.90
CA LEU A 47 -4.16 1.06 3.68
C LEU A 47 -4.75 2.24 4.47
N ARG A 48 -6.08 2.35 4.58
CA ARG A 48 -6.69 3.41 5.40
C ARG A 48 -6.35 3.29 6.89
N ALA A 49 -6.20 2.08 7.40
CA ALA A 49 -5.74 1.90 8.78
C ALA A 49 -4.25 2.14 8.92
N LEU A 50 -3.44 1.62 8.01
CA LEU A 50 -2.00 1.89 7.99
C LEU A 50 -1.71 3.38 7.98
N GLY A 51 -2.45 4.17 7.19
CA GLY A 51 -2.28 5.62 7.18
C GLY A 51 -2.59 6.31 8.52
N ARG A 52 -3.54 5.78 9.30
CA ARG A 52 -3.80 6.26 10.67
C ARG A 52 -2.69 5.83 11.63
N ASP A 53 -2.24 4.58 11.53
CA ASP A 53 -1.20 4.04 12.40
C ASP A 53 0.15 4.73 12.15
N LEU A 54 0.40 5.22 10.92
CA LEU A 54 1.56 6.04 10.56
C LEU A 54 1.42 7.52 10.96
N GLY A 55 0.24 7.95 11.41
CA GLY A 55 0.00 9.33 11.87
C GLY A 55 -0.01 10.37 10.75
N PHE A 56 -0.50 10.04 9.55
CA PHE A 56 -0.64 11.04 8.48
C PHE A 56 -1.71 12.09 8.81
N GLN A 57 -1.40 13.35 8.50
CA GLN A 57 -2.33 14.48 8.58
C GLN A 57 -3.28 14.48 7.38
N ASP A 58 -2.73 14.27 6.18
CA ASP A 58 -3.49 14.08 4.94
C ASP A 58 -3.31 12.65 4.44
N VAL A 59 -4.39 11.99 4.05
CA VAL A 59 -4.34 10.64 3.49
C VAL A 59 -5.34 10.46 2.36
N LYS A 60 -4.89 9.83 1.27
CA LYS A 60 -5.72 9.45 0.14
C LYS A 60 -5.41 8.02 -0.27
N VAL A 61 -6.45 7.20 -0.34
CA VAL A 61 -6.38 5.84 -0.89
C VAL A 61 -7.13 5.82 -2.22
N THR A 62 -6.46 5.39 -3.28
CA THR A 62 -7.03 5.38 -4.65
C THR A 62 -6.98 3.98 -5.23
N ASN A 63 -8.10 3.54 -5.81
CA ASN A 63 -8.16 2.30 -6.58
C ASN A 63 -8.01 2.63 -8.07
N ASN A 64 -7.15 1.89 -8.75
CA ASN A 64 -7.12 1.78 -10.20
C ASN A 64 -7.32 0.31 -10.55
N TYR A 65 -8.53 -0.06 -10.96
CA TYR A 65 -8.85 -1.45 -11.28
C TYR A 65 -8.11 -1.95 -12.53
N GLY A 66 -7.56 -1.06 -13.37
CA GLY A 66 -6.93 -1.47 -14.62
C GLY A 66 -7.88 -2.22 -15.59
N GLY A 67 -7.30 -2.73 -16.68
CA GLY A 67 -8.02 -3.49 -17.71
C GLY A 67 -8.07 -5.00 -17.43
N ILE A 68 -8.56 -5.74 -18.42
CA ILE A 68 -8.74 -7.21 -18.36
C ILE A 68 -7.42 -7.97 -18.16
N ALA A 69 -6.29 -7.42 -18.64
CA ALA A 69 -4.99 -8.06 -18.63
C ALA A 69 -4.18 -7.83 -17.34
N VAL A 70 -4.71 -7.05 -16.38
CA VAL A 70 -3.98 -6.66 -15.17
C VAL A 70 -4.86 -6.72 -13.93
N SER A 71 -4.25 -6.96 -12.78
CA SER A 71 -4.93 -6.96 -11.48
C SER A 71 -5.46 -5.58 -11.07
N GLY A 72 -4.93 -4.51 -11.70
CA GLY A 72 -5.03 -3.16 -11.18
C GLY A 72 -4.06 -2.93 -10.02
N GLU A 73 -4.10 -1.71 -9.49
CA GLU A 73 -3.27 -1.24 -8.39
C GLU A 73 -4.10 -0.44 -7.40
N ILE A 74 -3.68 -0.46 -6.15
CA ILE A 74 -4.23 0.38 -5.11
C ILE A 74 -3.11 1.12 -4.40
N THR A 75 -3.32 2.42 -4.24
CA THR A 75 -2.29 3.33 -3.77
C THR A 75 -2.74 4.06 -2.52
N LEU A 76 -1.80 4.35 -1.64
CA LEU A 76 -1.91 5.26 -0.51
C LEU A 76 -0.92 6.40 -0.72
N MET A 77 -1.41 7.63 -0.68
CA MET A 77 -0.60 8.83 -0.53
C MET A 77 -0.92 9.42 0.84
N GLY A 78 0.10 9.62 1.67
CA GLY A 78 -0.05 10.17 3.01
C GLY A 78 1.01 11.22 3.30
N MET A 79 0.63 12.33 3.95
CA MET A 79 1.55 13.38 4.37
C MET A 79 1.65 13.39 5.89
N TRP A 80 2.87 13.36 6.44
CA TRP A 80 3.08 13.68 7.85
C TRP A 80 3.04 15.18 8.08
N ARG A 81 3.51 15.96 7.10
CA ARG A 81 3.45 17.41 6.98
C ARG A 81 3.87 17.82 5.56
N GLU A 82 3.84 19.12 5.27
CA GLU A 82 4.34 19.66 4.00
C GLU A 82 5.79 19.22 3.72
N GLY A 83 6.08 18.79 2.48
CA GLY A 83 7.40 18.33 2.05
C GLY A 83 7.84 16.96 2.61
N ASN A 84 6.99 16.26 3.35
CA ASN A 84 7.31 14.98 3.98
C ASN A 84 6.10 14.03 3.97
N GLY A 85 6.06 13.14 2.99
CA GLY A 85 5.03 12.13 2.87
C GLY A 85 5.52 10.82 2.29
N LEU A 86 4.57 9.89 2.16
CA LEU A 86 4.76 8.54 1.69
C LEU A 86 3.77 8.24 0.56
N TYR A 87 4.27 7.62 -0.48
CA TYR A 87 3.49 6.89 -1.47
C TYR A 87 3.72 5.40 -1.27
N LEU A 88 2.65 4.61 -1.17
CA LEU A 88 2.66 3.15 -1.09
C LEU A 88 1.70 2.60 -2.13
N GLN A 89 2.12 1.62 -2.91
CA GLN A 89 1.33 0.94 -3.92
C GLN A 89 1.37 -0.56 -3.71
N LEU A 90 0.20 -1.18 -3.79
CA LEU A 90 0.03 -2.62 -3.87
C LEU A 90 -0.53 -2.97 -5.24
N SER A 91 0.19 -3.82 -6.00
CA SER A 91 -0.29 -4.34 -7.27
C SER A 91 0.26 -5.75 -7.55
N GLN A 92 -0.31 -6.39 -8.57
CA GLN A 92 0.24 -7.57 -9.19
C GLN A 92 0.54 -7.23 -10.66
N SER A 93 1.72 -7.63 -11.15
CA SER A 93 2.10 -7.41 -12.55
C SER A 93 1.29 -8.31 -13.49
N ALA A 94 1.29 -8.01 -14.78
CA ALA A 94 0.68 -8.89 -15.79
C ALA A 94 1.31 -10.30 -15.83
N MET A 95 2.53 -10.45 -15.30
CA MET A 95 3.24 -11.73 -15.17
C MET A 95 2.95 -12.46 -13.85
N GLY A 96 1.99 -11.95 -13.05
CA GLY A 96 1.62 -12.53 -11.76
C GLY A 96 2.57 -12.20 -10.61
N TRP A 97 3.57 -11.34 -10.83
CA TRP A 97 4.52 -10.95 -9.78
C TRP A 97 3.92 -9.90 -8.86
N GLN A 98 4.04 -10.14 -7.56
CA GLN A 98 3.60 -9.21 -6.53
C GLN A 98 4.53 -8.00 -6.50
N SER A 99 3.95 -6.82 -6.39
CA SER A 99 4.65 -5.55 -6.59
C SER A 99 4.20 -4.58 -5.51
N PHE A 100 4.97 -4.52 -4.43
CA PHE A 100 4.70 -3.66 -3.27
C PHE A 100 5.72 -2.53 -3.21
N LEU A 101 5.35 -1.38 -3.79
CA LEU A 101 6.24 -0.24 -3.96
C LEU A 101 5.98 0.80 -2.88
N TYR A 102 7.04 1.40 -2.34
CA TYR A 102 6.93 2.59 -1.53
C TYR A 102 8.04 3.60 -1.84
N ARG A 103 7.76 4.88 -1.60
CA ARG A 103 8.70 5.99 -1.80
C ARG A 103 8.27 7.24 -1.03
N GLN A 104 9.21 8.16 -0.85
CA GLN A 104 8.90 9.49 -0.34
C GLN A 104 8.18 10.34 -1.38
N ILE A 105 7.29 11.21 -0.93
CA ILE A 105 6.64 12.26 -1.72
C ILE A 105 6.67 13.58 -0.98
N SER A 106 6.65 14.69 -1.71
CA SER A 106 6.67 16.04 -1.10
C SER A 106 5.29 16.66 -0.95
N HIS A 107 4.30 16.22 -1.75
CA HIS A 107 2.91 16.69 -1.71
C HIS A 107 1.93 15.65 -2.30
N MET A 108 0.62 15.85 -2.09
CA MET A 108 -0.45 14.91 -2.50
C MET A 108 -0.65 14.75 -4.02
N LYS A 109 0.11 15.46 -4.84
CA LYS A 109 0.12 15.36 -6.32
C LYS A 109 1.50 15.00 -6.87
N ASP A 110 2.41 14.58 -5.99
CA ASP A 110 3.75 14.18 -6.35
C ASP A 110 3.72 12.70 -6.77
N TYR A 111 3.66 12.47 -8.08
CA TYR A 111 3.60 11.14 -8.67
C TYR A 111 4.97 10.63 -9.14
N THR A 112 6.03 11.42 -8.97
CA THR A 112 7.40 11.06 -9.37
C THR A 112 8.28 10.81 -8.14
N GLY A 113 8.04 11.52 -7.04
CA GLY A 113 8.57 11.25 -5.70
C GLY A 113 10.08 11.00 -5.63
N GLY A 114 10.50 10.37 -4.54
CA GLY A 114 11.84 9.84 -4.37
C GLY A 114 12.04 8.47 -5.04
N ARG A 115 13.20 7.86 -4.82
CA ARG A 115 13.54 6.53 -5.37
C ARG A 115 12.53 5.46 -4.93
N ASN A 116 12.03 4.69 -5.91
CA ASN A 116 11.19 3.53 -5.67
C ASN A 116 11.93 2.49 -4.81
N ARG A 117 11.24 1.96 -3.80
CA ARG A 117 11.69 0.86 -2.96
C ARG A 117 10.63 -0.22 -2.97
N TRP A 118 11.05 -1.47 -2.84
CA TRP A 118 10.17 -2.63 -2.95
C TRP A 118 10.16 -3.37 -1.62
N LEU A 119 8.96 -3.67 -1.13
CA LEU A 119 8.79 -4.56 0.02
C LEU A 119 8.86 -6.01 -0.46
N PRO A 120 9.48 -6.91 0.30
CA PRO A 120 9.47 -8.34 -0.01
C PRO A 120 8.04 -8.88 0.12
N ALA A 121 7.63 -9.72 -0.83
CA ALA A 121 6.34 -10.41 -0.81
C ALA A 121 6.10 -11.19 0.50
N ASP A 122 7.15 -11.87 0.98
CA ASP A 122 7.12 -12.73 2.16
C ASP A 122 6.74 -11.98 3.44
N MET A 123 7.03 -10.68 3.54
CA MET A 123 6.60 -9.85 4.68
C MET A 123 5.07 -9.84 4.82
N PHE A 124 4.35 -9.80 3.69
CA PHE A 124 2.89 -9.89 3.70
C PHE A 124 2.41 -11.32 3.98
N ALA A 125 3.15 -12.34 3.52
CA ALA A 125 2.85 -13.74 3.80
C ALA A 125 2.97 -14.07 5.31
N SER A 126 4.02 -13.54 5.96
CA SER A 126 4.28 -13.70 7.39
C SER A 126 3.37 -12.81 8.26
N GLY A 127 2.91 -11.68 7.72
CA GLY A 127 2.09 -10.71 8.43
C GLY A 127 2.90 -9.88 9.42
N GLU A 128 4.10 -9.47 9.02
CA GLU A 128 5.05 -8.68 9.82
C GLU A 128 4.66 -7.20 9.86
N TYR A 129 3.47 -6.92 10.41
CA TYR A 129 2.90 -5.57 10.38
C TYR A 129 3.72 -4.52 11.13
N ALA A 130 4.31 -4.88 12.27
CA ALA A 130 5.13 -3.95 13.05
C ALA A 130 6.37 -3.52 12.27
N GLU A 131 7.07 -4.49 11.65
CA GLU A 131 8.24 -4.22 10.81
C GLU A 131 7.88 -3.38 9.59
N LEU A 132 6.73 -3.65 8.95
CA LEU A 132 6.21 -2.79 7.89
C LEU A 132 6.07 -1.34 8.35
N VAL A 133 5.47 -1.12 9.52
CA VAL A 133 5.30 0.23 10.09
C VAL A 133 6.67 0.87 10.34
N ASP A 134 7.62 0.15 10.92
CA ASP A 134 8.97 0.66 11.20
C ASP A 134 9.72 1.05 9.91
N ILE A 135 9.66 0.21 8.87
CA ILE A 135 10.26 0.48 7.55
C ILE A 135 9.68 1.76 6.94
N LEU A 136 8.36 1.94 7.04
CA LEU A 136 7.70 3.10 6.46
C LEU A 136 7.95 4.37 7.29
N LEU A 137 8.00 4.26 8.63
CA LEU A 137 8.32 5.37 9.52
C LEU A 137 9.78 5.82 9.39
N ALA A 138 10.70 4.95 8.99
CA ALA A 138 12.08 5.33 8.67
C ALA A 138 12.18 6.38 7.53
N LEU A 139 11.12 6.58 6.74
CA LEU A 139 11.07 7.63 5.71
C LEU A 139 10.64 8.98 6.28
N ARG A 140 10.04 9.01 7.48
CA ARG A 140 9.55 10.22 8.13
C ARG A 140 10.75 11.04 8.60
N LYS A 141 10.94 12.21 8.01
CA LYS A 141 11.92 13.18 8.52
C LYS A 141 11.50 13.68 9.90
N PRO A 142 12.40 13.80 10.88
CA PRO A 142 12.10 14.44 12.16
C PRO A 142 11.72 15.90 11.92
N SER A 143 10.79 16.43 12.71
CA SER A 143 10.51 17.87 12.74
C SER A 143 11.77 18.64 13.14
N ARG A 144 11.76 19.93 12.84
CA ARG A 144 12.85 20.82 13.25
C ARG A 144 13.03 20.80 14.78
N GLU A 145 11.92 20.81 15.52
CA GLU A 145 11.90 20.72 16.98
C GLU A 145 12.42 19.36 17.49
N GLU A 146 12.01 18.24 16.89
CA GLU A 146 12.54 16.90 17.24
C GLU A 146 14.05 16.78 16.93
N ALA A 147 14.51 17.41 15.84
CA ALA A 147 15.93 17.42 15.47
C ALA A 147 16.77 18.31 16.40
N GLU A 148 16.22 19.44 16.84
CA GLU A 148 16.87 20.37 17.77
C GLU A 148 16.98 19.79 19.20
N TYR A 149 16.04 18.93 19.63
CA TYR A 149 16.11 18.24 20.93
C TYR A 149 17.04 17.01 20.93
N ALA A 150 17.32 16.44 19.75
CA ALA A 150 18.18 15.26 19.61
C ALA A 150 19.66 15.58 19.39
N ALA A 151 20.03 16.87 19.31
CA ALA A 151 21.39 17.38 19.12
C ALA A 151 22.01 17.85 20.44
#